data_AF-K1QNC2-F1
#
_entry.id   AF-K1QNC2-F1
#
_cell.length_a   1.000
_cell.length_b   1.000
_cell.length_c   1.000
_cell.angle_alpha   90.00
_cell.angle_beta   90.00
_cell.angle_gamma   90.00
#
_symmetry.space_group_name_H-M   'P 1'
#
loop_
_entity.id
_entity.type
_entity.pdbx_description
1 polymer ?
#
loop_
_entity_poly.entity_id
_entity_poly.type
_entity_poly.pdbx_seq_one_letter_code
_entity_poly.pdbx_strand_id
1 'polypeptide(L)'
;MAGFFVYVSNTTSKGDGYLCYHDESTDQNMLSLDQHINCSLQGRYVIYYNERSQGVVYPRFYSKYAYNELCEMEVYGCNGTFGDDCIYPCPTNCLERRCDTDTGHCFRCVPGYKGPICNQENLAFGRLSNQSSIYSALWGAAKAVDGDKRQEFFSSACAKTDVGKETASWNVDLGKIMSIHHVDIYYRKESDSEYESTYRGFFAGFSLYISNSTNPDSESLCYHRLQNGTNSPPSVMSIQCEMIGRYVTIYNERLPEQTYPEYYSSTAELELCEVEVYGCQGISQYGDYCLTCPSTCPDARCNMSTGSCFQCLDGFTGDNCTESMSKKSWPRGYKTFLSTFSHSKSYSVLQIVLLYFHVKY
;
A
#
# COMPACT_ATOMS: atom_id res chain seq x y z
N MET A 1 8.96 43.41 9.23
CA MET A 1 10.10 43.01 8.36
C MET A 1 9.52 42.60 7.03
N ALA A 2 10.09 42.99 5.88
CA ALA A 2 9.44 42.79 4.58
C ALA A 2 10.38 42.18 3.52
N GLY A 3 9.91 41.17 2.80
CA GLY A 3 10.60 40.48 1.70
C GLY A 3 11.79 39.64 2.13
N PHE A 4 11.73 39.06 3.32
CA PHE A 4 12.78 38.20 3.84
C PHE A 4 12.50 36.73 3.51
N PHE A 5 13.53 35.92 3.67
CA PHE A 5 13.53 34.50 3.44
C PHE A 5 14.06 33.78 4.66
N VAL A 6 13.53 32.59 4.92
CA VAL A 6 14.08 31.65 5.89
C VAL A 6 14.52 30.41 5.12
N TYR A 7 15.74 29.96 5.34
CA TYR A 7 16.28 28.73 4.76
C TYR A 7 16.65 27.74 5.85
N VAL A 8 16.52 26.45 5.54
CA VAL A 8 17.02 25.37 6.38
C VAL A 8 18.14 24.65 5.62
N SER A 9 19.32 24.55 6.24
CA SER A 9 20.53 24.00 5.60
C SER A 9 21.25 23.03 6.53
N ASN A 10 21.98 22.08 5.94
CA ASN A 10 22.94 21.26 6.68
C ASN A 10 24.34 21.88 6.73
N THR A 11 24.55 22.98 6.02
CA THR A 11 25.79 23.77 6.03
C THR A 11 25.49 25.19 6.52
N THR A 12 26.53 25.96 6.77
CA THR A 12 26.40 27.40 7.10
C THR A 12 26.05 28.26 5.88
N SER A 13 25.95 27.68 4.68
CA SER A 13 25.68 28.40 3.43
C SER A 13 24.18 28.35 3.11
N LYS A 14 23.60 29.53 2.81
CA LYS A 14 22.24 29.61 2.24
C LYS A 14 22.14 28.86 0.91
N GLY A 15 23.19 28.87 0.09
CA GLY A 15 23.16 28.28 -1.26
C GLY A 15 22.92 26.77 -1.27
N ASP A 16 23.27 26.09 -0.17
CA ASP A 16 23.04 24.65 0.01
C ASP A 16 21.72 24.35 0.73
N GLY A 17 21.00 25.39 1.15
CA GLY A 17 19.79 25.32 1.95
C GLY A 17 18.52 25.25 1.11
N TYR A 18 17.47 24.71 1.71
CA TYR A 18 16.13 24.67 1.15
C TYR A 18 15.32 25.85 1.68
N LEU A 19 14.54 26.48 0.78
CA LEU A 19 13.66 27.59 1.15
C LEU A 19 12.53 27.06 2.04
N CYS A 20 12.50 27.55 3.27
CA CYS A 20 11.48 27.26 4.27
C CYS A 20 10.29 28.21 4.12
N TYR A 21 10.59 29.50 4.00
CA TYR A 21 9.58 30.55 3.94
C TYR A 21 10.09 31.75 3.18
N HIS A 22 9.19 32.41 2.45
CA HIS A 22 9.42 33.68 1.80
C HIS A 22 8.27 34.61 2.15
N ASP A 23 8.59 35.80 2.67
CA ASP A 23 7.60 36.83 2.92
C ASP A 23 7.19 37.52 1.61
N GLU A 24 5.93 37.31 1.24
CA GLU A 24 5.33 37.86 0.01
C GLU A 24 4.42 39.07 0.28
N SER A 25 4.60 39.75 1.42
CA SER A 25 3.84 40.95 1.76
C SER A 25 3.91 42.03 0.66
N THR A 26 2.75 42.42 0.14
CA THR A 26 2.66 43.42 -0.95
C THR A 26 2.21 44.81 -0.49
N ASP A 27 1.79 44.94 0.77
CA ASP A 27 1.48 46.20 1.42
C ASP A 27 1.98 46.24 2.88
N GLN A 28 2.01 47.44 3.46
CA GLN A 28 2.53 47.66 4.80
C GLN A 28 1.61 47.11 5.91
N ASN A 29 0.31 46.96 5.66
CA ASN A 29 -0.65 46.47 6.64
C ASN A 29 -0.57 44.94 6.79
N MET A 30 -0.02 44.23 5.81
CA MET A 30 0.26 42.78 5.88
C MET A 30 1.46 42.44 6.77
N LEU A 31 2.26 43.43 7.18
CA LEU A 31 3.45 43.19 7.98
C LEU A 31 3.08 42.87 9.44
N SER A 32 3.44 41.66 9.89
CA SER A 32 3.44 41.32 11.30
C SER A 32 4.81 41.58 11.93
N LEU A 33 4.79 42.12 13.15
CA LEU A 33 5.98 42.29 14.00
C LEU A 33 6.43 40.98 14.64
N ASP A 34 5.49 40.06 14.86
CA ASP A 34 5.73 38.72 15.36
C ASP A 34 5.38 37.71 14.26
N GLN A 35 6.32 36.84 13.92
CA GLN A 35 6.22 35.92 12.79
C GLN A 35 6.29 34.50 13.31
N HIS A 36 5.22 33.74 13.11
CA HIS A 36 5.20 32.29 13.32
C HIS A 36 5.27 31.60 11.95
N ILE A 37 6.38 30.93 11.70
CA ILE A 37 6.69 30.29 10.42
C ILE A 37 6.75 28.78 10.63
N ASN A 38 5.79 28.07 10.05
CA ASN A 38 5.76 26.61 10.10
C ASN A 38 6.64 26.03 9.00
N CYS A 39 7.47 25.04 9.34
CA CYS A 39 8.47 24.51 8.44
C CYS A 39 8.82 23.05 8.73
N SER A 40 8.49 22.15 7.81
CA SER A 40 8.79 20.72 7.91
C SER A 40 10.17 20.34 7.36
N LEU A 41 11.09 21.30 7.20
CA LEU A 41 12.42 21.05 6.65
C LEU A 41 13.40 20.62 7.72
N GLN A 42 14.25 19.64 7.39
CA GLN A 42 15.30 19.19 8.28
C GLN A 42 16.63 19.82 7.91
N GLY A 43 17.31 20.36 8.92
CA GLY A 43 18.65 20.91 8.76
C GLY A 43 19.30 21.21 10.09
N ARG A 44 20.59 21.50 10.03
CA ARG A 44 21.39 21.89 11.19
C ARG A 44 21.38 23.40 11.43
N TYR A 45 21.14 24.18 10.38
CA TYR A 45 21.18 25.64 10.39
C TYR A 45 19.86 26.19 9.86
N VAL A 46 19.29 27.14 10.59
CA VAL A 46 18.21 28.00 10.09
C VAL A 46 18.83 29.36 9.77
N ILE A 47 18.63 29.83 8.55
CA ILE A 47 19.28 31.02 8.01
C ILE A 47 18.20 32.03 7.65
N TYR A 48 18.13 33.11 8.43
CA TYR A 48 17.40 34.31 8.03
C TYR A 48 18.19 35.05 6.96
N TYR A 49 17.54 35.37 5.85
CA TYR A 49 18.19 36.03 4.73
C TYR A 49 17.30 37.12 4.15
N ASN A 50 17.88 38.29 3.95
CA ASN A 50 17.22 39.44 3.35
C ASN A 50 18.07 39.95 2.19
N GLU A 51 17.45 40.25 1.05
CA GLU A 51 18.17 40.72 -0.13
C GLU A 51 17.48 41.88 -0.84
N ARG A 52 18.31 42.72 -1.47
CA ARG A 52 17.87 43.77 -2.41
C ARG A 52 18.73 43.65 -3.66
N SER A 53 18.26 42.84 -4.60
CA SER A 53 18.96 42.52 -5.83
C SER A 53 18.86 43.65 -6.86
N GLN A 54 19.95 43.90 -7.58
CA GLN A 54 19.95 44.92 -8.64
C GLN A 54 19.01 44.51 -9.78
N GLY A 55 18.25 45.48 -10.30
CA GLY A 55 17.31 45.25 -11.41
C GLY A 55 15.96 44.64 -11.02
N VAL A 56 15.76 44.29 -9.74
CA VAL A 56 14.47 43.80 -9.22
C VAL A 56 13.65 44.98 -8.68
N VAL A 57 12.37 45.05 -9.06
CA VAL A 57 11.43 46.05 -8.55
C VAL A 57 10.77 45.51 -7.29
N TYR A 58 11.13 46.05 -6.14
CA TYR A 58 10.52 45.71 -4.86
C TYR A 58 9.34 46.65 -4.53
N PRO A 59 8.38 46.22 -3.68
CA PRO A 59 7.32 47.09 -3.19
C PRO A 59 7.86 48.38 -2.56
N ARG A 60 7.16 49.51 -2.75
CA ARG A 60 7.66 50.85 -2.37
C ARG A 60 7.96 51.02 -0.88
N PHE A 61 7.31 50.25 -0.02
CA PHE A 61 7.52 50.29 1.42
C PHE A 61 8.73 49.47 1.88
N TYR A 62 9.35 48.68 1.00
CA TYR A 62 10.60 47.99 1.30
C TYR A 62 11.73 49.03 1.42
N SER A 63 12.63 48.83 2.37
CA SER A 63 13.86 49.62 2.44
C SER A 63 14.70 49.45 1.17
N LYS A 64 15.38 50.54 0.77
CA LYS A 64 16.32 50.56 -0.37
C LYS A 64 17.50 49.59 -0.19
N TYR A 65 17.92 49.34 1.05
CA TYR A 65 19.02 48.45 1.37
C TYR A 65 18.53 47.27 2.23
N ALA A 66 19.18 46.12 2.09
CA ALA A 66 18.94 44.96 2.92
C ALA A 66 19.63 45.15 4.27
N TYR A 67 18.85 45.17 5.35
CA TYR A 67 19.34 45.16 6.72
C TYR A 67 18.68 43.99 7.46
N ASN A 68 19.42 43.39 8.39
CA ASN A 68 18.90 42.41 9.32
C ASN A 68 18.97 43.02 10.72
N GLU A 69 17.81 43.37 11.28
CA GLU A 69 17.66 43.87 12.64
C GLU A 69 16.68 42.94 13.36
N LEU A 70 17.15 41.73 13.67
CA LEU A 70 16.38 40.72 14.39
C LEU A 70 16.56 40.93 15.89
N CYS A 71 15.45 41.02 16.62
CA CYS A 71 15.51 41.09 18.08
C CYS A 71 15.76 39.70 18.70
N GLU A 72 15.08 38.68 18.19
CA GLU A 72 15.20 37.29 18.63
C GLU A 72 14.80 36.37 17.47
N MET A 73 15.38 35.16 17.41
CA MET A 73 14.96 34.11 16.49
C MET A 73 14.92 32.78 17.22
N GLU A 74 13.73 32.34 17.57
CA GLU A 74 13.51 31.08 18.25
C GLU A 74 13.20 29.99 17.22
N VAL A 75 13.96 28.89 17.29
CA VAL A 75 13.78 27.74 16.41
C VAL A 75 13.29 26.58 17.26
N TYR A 76 12.05 26.16 17.00
CA TYR A 76 11.42 25.04 17.65
C TYR A 76 11.44 23.82 16.74
N GLY A 77 11.75 22.65 17.29
CA GLY A 77 11.80 21.40 16.55
C GLY A 77 12.16 20.22 17.42
N CYS A 78 12.01 19.02 16.86
CA CYS A 78 12.22 17.76 17.55
C CYS A 78 13.38 16.97 16.92
N ASN A 79 14.05 16.13 17.71
CA ASN A 79 15.10 15.25 17.22
C ASN A 79 14.73 13.78 17.48
N GLY A 80 14.32 13.08 16.41
CA GLY A 80 13.88 11.68 16.50
C GLY A 80 12.52 11.50 17.20
N THR A 81 11.80 12.59 17.43
CA THR A 81 10.47 12.63 18.04
C THR A 81 9.56 13.61 17.27
N PHE A 82 8.26 13.61 17.57
CA PHE A 82 7.24 14.45 16.93
C PHE A 82 6.09 14.77 17.90
N GLY A 83 5.18 15.63 17.46
CA GLY A 83 4.02 16.13 18.20
C GLY A 83 4.36 17.24 19.19
N ASP A 84 3.34 17.71 19.90
CA ASP A 84 3.47 18.74 20.92
C ASP A 84 4.52 18.33 21.97
N ASP A 85 5.43 19.26 22.30
CA ASP A 85 6.54 19.05 23.22
C ASP A 85 7.49 17.88 22.86
N CYS A 86 7.47 17.40 21.61
CA CYS A 86 8.37 16.37 21.11
C CYS A 86 8.32 15.04 21.90
N ILE A 87 7.15 14.68 22.42
CA ILE A 87 6.99 13.54 23.33
C ILE A 87 6.88 12.18 22.63
N TYR A 88 6.45 12.15 21.36
CA TYR A 88 6.22 10.90 20.65
C TYR A 88 7.46 10.51 19.84
N PRO A 89 8.05 9.31 20.05
CA PRO A 89 9.20 8.88 19.25
C PRO A 89 8.79 8.65 17.79
N CYS A 90 9.65 9.04 16.85
CA CYS A 90 9.43 8.72 15.44
C CYS A 90 9.31 7.19 15.26
N PRO A 91 8.45 6.72 14.33
CA PRO A 91 8.28 5.31 14.04
C PRO A 91 9.61 4.58 13.81
N THR A 92 9.68 3.33 14.28
CA THR A 92 10.94 2.57 14.32
C THR A 92 11.56 2.31 12.96
N ASN A 93 10.71 2.22 11.93
CA ASN A 93 11.08 1.89 10.56
C ASN A 93 11.18 3.13 9.66
N CYS A 94 11.06 4.34 10.22
CA CYS A 94 11.53 5.52 9.51
C CYS A 94 13.04 5.41 9.32
N LEU A 95 13.52 5.70 8.12
CA LEU A 95 14.95 5.76 7.83
C LEU A 95 15.63 6.76 8.80
N GLU A 96 16.68 6.31 9.47
CA GLU A 96 17.40 7.09 10.50
C GLU A 96 16.53 7.57 11.68
N ARG A 97 15.33 6.99 11.91
CA ARG A 97 14.34 7.49 12.87
C ARG A 97 13.88 8.94 12.60
N ARG A 98 13.82 9.33 11.32
CA ARG A 98 13.43 10.69 10.92
C ARG A 98 11.99 10.75 10.43
N CYS A 99 11.20 11.59 11.08
CA CYS A 99 9.82 11.85 10.73
C CYS A 99 9.51 13.35 10.77
N ASP A 100 8.45 13.74 10.10
CA ASP A 100 7.85 15.07 10.17
C ASP A 100 7.45 15.37 11.63
N THR A 101 7.84 16.55 12.12
CA THR A 101 7.71 16.90 13.54
C THR A 101 6.26 17.10 13.98
N ASP A 102 5.34 17.34 13.05
CA ASP A 102 3.96 17.65 13.37
C ASP A 102 3.09 16.39 13.24
N THR A 103 3.28 15.64 12.15
CA THR A 103 2.45 14.48 11.80
C THR A 103 3.05 13.14 12.24
N GLY A 104 4.35 13.08 12.52
CA GLY A 104 5.06 11.83 12.76
C GLY A 104 5.25 10.96 11.51
N HIS A 105 4.90 11.47 10.33
CA HIS A 105 5.09 10.75 9.08
C HIS A 105 6.56 10.63 8.74
N CYS A 106 7.01 9.41 8.43
CA CYS A 106 8.37 9.18 7.98
C CYS A 106 8.61 9.86 6.62
N PHE A 107 9.74 10.56 6.49
CA PHE A 107 10.15 11.08 5.19
C PHE A 107 10.49 9.95 4.21
N ARG A 108 11.08 8.88 4.74
CA ARG A 108 11.43 7.65 4.01
C ARG A 108 11.37 6.46 4.97
N CYS A 109 11.01 5.30 4.43
CA CYS A 109 11.10 4.04 5.16
C CYS A 109 12.45 3.37 4.96
N VAL A 110 12.84 2.53 5.92
CA VAL A 110 13.88 1.52 5.70
C VAL A 110 13.41 0.51 4.63
N PRO A 111 14.32 -0.13 3.87
CA PRO A 111 13.94 -1.10 2.84
C PRO A 111 13.04 -2.21 3.39
N GLY A 112 12.04 -2.61 2.59
CA GLY A 112 11.04 -3.60 2.99
C GLY A 112 9.84 -3.03 3.77
N TYR A 113 9.77 -1.73 4.02
CA TYR A 113 8.62 -1.09 4.68
C TYR A 113 8.04 0.04 3.85
N LYS A 114 6.72 0.25 3.94
CA LYS A 114 6.01 1.38 3.34
C LYS A 114 4.93 1.95 4.26
N GLY A 115 4.24 2.98 3.78
CA GLY A 115 3.18 3.69 4.49
C GLY A 115 3.70 4.97 5.15
N PRO A 116 2.80 5.86 5.58
CA PRO A 116 3.18 7.17 6.13
C PRO A 116 4.05 7.05 7.39
N ILE A 117 3.93 5.97 8.15
CA ILE A 117 4.72 5.71 9.36
C ILE A 117 5.55 4.42 9.26
N CYS A 118 5.74 3.87 8.06
CA CYS A 118 6.54 2.66 7.81
C CYS A 118 6.12 1.41 8.62
N ASN A 119 4.82 1.26 8.87
CA ASN A 119 4.24 0.12 9.59
C ASN A 119 3.87 -1.05 8.68
N GLN A 120 3.77 -0.84 7.37
CA GLN A 120 3.43 -1.90 6.42
C GLN A 120 4.71 -2.62 5.95
N GLU A 121 4.88 -3.86 6.37
CA GLU A 121 6.01 -4.73 5.98
C GLU A 121 5.73 -5.41 4.63
N ASN A 122 6.64 -5.29 3.67
CA ASN A 122 6.65 -6.12 2.47
C ASN A 122 7.19 -7.51 2.85
N LEU A 123 6.27 -8.46 3.02
CA LEU A 123 6.55 -9.83 3.44
C LEU A 123 7.42 -10.61 2.43
N ALA A 124 7.44 -10.17 1.17
CA ALA A 124 8.22 -10.77 0.09
C ALA A 124 9.67 -10.24 0.01
N PHE A 125 9.98 -9.09 0.63
CA PHE A 125 11.29 -8.45 0.52
C PHE A 125 12.44 -9.40 0.89
N GLY A 126 13.36 -9.63 -0.05
CA GLY A 126 14.52 -10.51 0.11
C GLY A 126 14.19 -12.00 0.29
N ARG A 127 12.95 -12.43 0.04
CA ARG A 127 12.54 -13.83 0.18
C ARG A 127 13.03 -14.70 -0.97
N LEU A 128 13.04 -16.01 -0.73
CA LEU A 128 13.39 -16.99 -1.76
C LEU A 128 12.29 -17.00 -2.83
N SER A 129 12.68 -16.71 -4.07
CA SER A 129 11.80 -16.71 -5.22
C SER A 129 12.34 -17.60 -6.33
N ASN A 130 11.42 -18.07 -7.18
CA ASN A 130 11.73 -18.92 -8.32
C ASN A 130 10.86 -18.54 -9.52
N GLN A 131 11.28 -18.94 -10.72
CA GLN A 131 10.54 -18.70 -11.96
C GLN A 131 10.69 -19.87 -12.93
N SER A 132 9.72 -20.03 -13.83
CA SER A 132 9.65 -21.17 -14.76
C SER A 132 10.85 -21.28 -15.69
N SER A 133 11.44 -20.15 -16.06
CA SER A 133 12.60 -20.05 -16.96
C SER A 133 13.31 -18.72 -16.74
N ILE A 134 14.57 -18.59 -17.17
CA ILE A 134 15.39 -17.41 -16.93
C ILE A 134 16.00 -16.95 -18.27
N TYR A 135 15.60 -15.76 -18.74
CA TYR A 135 16.09 -15.19 -19.99
C TYR A 135 17.61 -15.01 -20.02
N SER A 136 18.19 -14.60 -18.89
CA SER A 136 19.62 -14.42 -18.70
C SER A 136 19.95 -14.40 -17.21
N ALA A 137 21.17 -14.78 -16.83
CA ALA A 137 21.63 -14.82 -15.44
C ALA A 137 21.47 -13.49 -14.67
N LEU A 138 21.34 -12.34 -15.37
CA LEU A 138 21.11 -11.03 -14.77
C LEU A 138 19.64 -10.77 -14.36
N TRP A 139 18.70 -11.63 -14.78
CA TRP A 139 17.25 -11.43 -14.69
C TRP A 139 16.55 -12.52 -13.86
N GLY A 140 17.23 -13.01 -12.83
CA GLY A 140 16.72 -14.06 -11.96
C GLY A 140 15.55 -13.62 -11.09
N ALA A 141 14.81 -14.59 -10.54
CA ALA A 141 13.56 -14.37 -9.80
C ALA A 141 13.70 -13.43 -8.59
N ALA A 142 14.89 -13.38 -7.95
CA ALA A 142 15.16 -12.56 -6.78
C ALA A 142 15.07 -11.05 -7.06
N LYS A 143 15.18 -10.64 -8.33
CA LYS A 143 15.04 -9.25 -8.75
C LYS A 143 13.67 -8.67 -8.44
N ALA A 144 12.62 -9.47 -8.54
CA ALA A 144 11.27 -9.01 -8.24
C ALA A 144 10.99 -8.81 -6.74
N VAL A 145 11.96 -9.02 -5.84
CA VAL A 145 11.79 -8.87 -4.39
C VAL A 145 12.98 -8.17 -3.74
N ASP A 146 13.77 -7.42 -4.51
CA ASP A 146 14.99 -6.77 -4.02
C ASP A 146 14.76 -5.31 -3.58
N GLY A 147 13.54 -4.79 -3.76
CA GLY A 147 13.14 -3.42 -3.42
C GLY A 147 13.42 -2.39 -4.51
N ASP A 148 13.99 -2.79 -5.65
CA ASP A 148 14.28 -1.90 -6.78
C ASP A 148 13.09 -1.79 -7.75
N LYS A 149 12.20 -0.83 -7.46
CA LYS A 149 10.98 -0.58 -8.23
C LYS A 149 11.22 0.05 -9.60
N ARG A 150 12.46 0.17 -10.10
CA ARG A 150 12.73 0.77 -11.42
C ARG A 150 12.15 -0.13 -12.51
N GLN A 151 11.26 0.43 -13.31
CA GLN A 151 10.52 -0.33 -14.35
C GLN A 151 11.18 -0.25 -15.73
N GLU A 152 12.36 0.37 -15.83
CA GLU A 152 13.09 0.58 -17.08
C GLU A 152 13.81 -0.69 -17.54
N PHE A 153 13.76 -1.00 -18.85
CA PHE A 153 14.37 -2.22 -19.40
C PHE A 153 15.88 -2.34 -19.11
N PHE A 154 16.66 -1.29 -19.30
CA PHE A 154 18.12 -1.36 -19.12
C PHE A 154 18.57 -1.36 -17.64
N SER A 155 17.64 -1.26 -16.69
CA SER A 155 17.97 -1.12 -15.28
C SER A 155 18.51 -2.41 -14.64
N SER A 156 18.31 -3.57 -15.28
CA SER A 156 18.53 -4.90 -14.69
C SER A 156 17.82 -5.10 -13.34
N ALA A 157 16.74 -4.34 -13.10
CA ALA A 157 15.96 -4.37 -11.88
C ALA A 157 14.86 -5.43 -11.90
N CYS A 158 14.48 -5.95 -13.07
CA CYS A 158 13.35 -6.88 -13.19
C CYS A 158 13.77 -8.35 -13.29
N ALA A 159 12.90 -9.24 -12.81
CA ALA A 159 12.94 -10.65 -13.11
C ALA A 159 12.30 -10.92 -14.48
N LYS A 160 12.93 -11.74 -15.33
CA LYS A 160 12.43 -12.03 -16.68
C LYS A 160 12.49 -13.51 -17.06
N THR A 161 11.35 -14.04 -17.50
CA THR A 161 11.25 -15.39 -18.08
C THR A 161 11.71 -15.43 -19.54
N ASP A 162 11.98 -16.63 -20.05
CA ASP A 162 12.30 -16.83 -21.47
C ASP A 162 11.18 -16.33 -22.39
N VAL A 163 11.59 -15.97 -23.61
CA VAL A 163 10.68 -15.52 -24.67
C VAL A 163 10.04 -16.69 -25.39
N GLY A 164 8.87 -16.46 -26.00
CA GLY A 164 8.27 -17.44 -26.92
C GLY A 164 7.62 -18.66 -26.26
N LYS A 165 7.33 -18.60 -24.96
CA LYS A 165 6.67 -19.69 -24.21
C LYS A 165 5.16 -19.46 -24.12
N GLU A 166 4.39 -20.55 -24.06
CA GLU A 166 2.94 -20.49 -23.85
C GLU A 166 2.58 -20.34 -22.38
N THR A 167 3.49 -20.67 -21.46
CA THR A 167 3.31 -20.51 -20.02
C THR A 167 4.53 -19.84 -19.38
N ALA A 168 4.28 -19.03 -18.37
CA ALA A 168 5.31 -18.40 -17.57
C ALA A 168 4.85 -18.30 -16.11
N SER A 169 5.74 -18.59 -15.16
CA SER A 169 5.44 -18.49 -13.74
C SER A 169 6.58 -17.87 -12.95
N TRP A 170 6.21 -17.17 -11.89
CA TRP A 170 7.09 -16.66 -10.86
C TRP A 170 6.42 -16.90 -9.50
N ASN A 171 7.19 -17.30 -8.49
CA ASN A 171 6.68 -17.47 -7.13
C ASN A 171 7.68 -17.02 -6.07
N VAL A 172 7.16 -16.70 -4.89
CA VAL A 172 7.95 -16.39 -3.69
C VAL A 172 7.47 -17.21 -2.50
N ASP A 173 8.42 -17.74 -1.73
CA ASP A 173 8.20 -18.40 -0.44
C ASP A 173 8.34 -17.39 0.70
N LEU A 174 7.23 -17.04 1.34
CA LEU A 174 7.20 -16.12 2.50
C LEU A 174 7.85 -16.74 3.76
N GLY A 175 8.14 -18.04 3.74
CA GLY A 175 8.84 -18.79 4.79
C GLY A 175 7.92 -19.39 5.85
N LYS A 176 6.73 -18.82 6.07
CA LYS A 176 5.67 -19.36 6.93
C LYS A 176 4.29 -19.00 6.37
N ILE A 177 3.26 -19.64 6.90
CA ILE A 177 1.87 -19.28 6.59
C ILE A 177 1.55 -17.96 7.29
N MET A 178 1.13 -16.97 6.51
CA MET A 178 0.85 -15.59 6.93
C MET A 178 -0.54 -15.18 6.43
N SER A 179 -1.11 -14.12 7.01
CA SER A 179 -2.27 -13.47 6.39
C SER A 179 -1.78 -12.45 5.36
N ILE A 180 -2.43 -12.47 4.20
CA ILE A 180 -2.18 -11.58 3.07
C ILE A 180 -3.49 -10.81 2.86
N HIS A 181 -3.41 -9.50 2.60
CA HIS A 181 -4.58 -8.72 2.19
C HIS A 181 -4.40 -8.04 0.85
N HIS A 182 -3.18 -7.73 0.40
CA HIS A 182 -2.95 -7.30 -0.97
C HIS A 182 -1.54 -7.62 -1.48
N VAL A 183 -1.41 -7.59 -2.80
CA VAL A 183 -0.14 -7.75 -3.51
C VAL A 183 0.02 -6.59 -4.49
N ASP A 184 1.12 -5.87 -4.39
CA ASP A 184 1.49 -4.86 -5.39
C ASP A 184 2.43 -5.47 -6.42
N ILE A 185 2.17 -5.20 -7.69
CA ILE A 185 3.01 -5.65 -8.81
C ILE A 185 3.46 -4.42 -9.59
N TYR A 186 4.77 -4.28 -9.73
CA TYR A 186 5.45 -3.33 -10.59
C TYR A 186 5.96 -4.11 -11.80
N TYR A 187 5.25 -4.02 -12.91
CA TYR A 187 5.61 -4.63 -14.18
C TYR A 187 6.50 -3.68 -14.99
N ARG A 188 7.30 -4.19 -15.93
CA ARG A 188 8.06 -3.34 -16.85
C ARG A 188 7.22 -2.22 -17.45
N LYS A 189 7.79 -1.02 -17.52
CA LYS A 189 7.19 0.17 -18.13
C LYS A 189 8.04 0.57 -19.33
N GLU A 190 7.38 0.68 -20.47
CA GLU A 190 8.02 1.17 -21.70
C GLU A 190 7.72 2.65 -21.86
N SER A 191 8.74 3.45 -22.21
CA SER A 191 8.55 4.88 -22.49
C SER A 191 7.99 5.12 -23.89
N ASP A 192 8.25 4.19 -24.80
CA ASP A 192 7.77 4.23 -26.17
C ASP A 192 6.41 3.52 -26.28
N SER A 193 5.37 4.31 -26.62
CA SER A 193 4.01 3.82 -26.79
C SER A 193 3.87 2.74 -27.87
N GLU A 194 4.78 2.69 -28.85
CA GLU A 194 4.76 1.67 -29.91
C GLU A 194 4.98 0.26 -29.33
N TYR A 195 5.96 0.13 -28.44
CA TYR A 195 6.32 -1.14 -27.82
C TYR A 195 5.55 -1.45 -26.53
N GLU A 196 4.96 -0.44 -25.89
CA GLU A 196 4.17 -0.60 -24.67
C GLU A 196 3.03 -1.61 -24.83
N SER A 197 2.35 -1.58 -25.99
CA SER A 197 1.27 -2.51 -26.32
C SER A 197 1.73 -3.98 -26.30
N THR A 198 2.91 -4.25 -26.86
CA THR A 198 3.47 -5.60 -26.98
C THR A 198 3.82 -6.17 -25.61
N TYR A 199 4.58 -5.42 -24.80
CA TYR A 199 5.06 -5.95 -23.51
C TYR A 199 3.93 -6.20 -22.52
N ARG A 200 2.98 -5.28 -22.47
CA ARG A 200 1.83 -5.47 -21.61
C ARG A 200 0.89 -6.57 -22.15
N GLY A 201 0.94 -6.86 -23.45
CA GLY A 201 0.30 -8.03 -24.07
C GLY A 201 0.91 -9.37 -23.63
N PHE A 202 2.19 -9.43 -23.29
CA PHE A 202 2.79 -10.63 -22.68
C PHE A 202 2.22 -10.89 -21.29
N PHE A 203 1.95 -9.84 -20.51
CA PHE A 203 1.40 -9.96 -19.15
C PHE A 203 -0.13 -10.07 -19.10
N ALA A 204 -0.82 -9.80 -20.20
CA ALA A 204 -2.28 -9.92 -20.27
C ALA A 204 -2.74 -11.33 -19.86
N GLY A 205 -3.84 -11.40 -19.09
CA GLY A 205 -4.46 -12.64 -18.64
C GLY A 205 -3.83 -13.34 -17.45
N PHE A 206 -2.81 -12.75 -16.82
CA PHE A 206 -2.16 -13.37 -15.67
C PHE A 206 -3.14 -13.64 -14.51
N SER A 207 -2.79 -14.65 -13.74
CA SER A 207 -3.44 -15.07 -12.51
C SER A 207 -2.47 -14.93 -11.34
N LEU A 208 -3.01 -14.62 -10.17
CA LEU A 208 -2.32 -14.63 -8.89
C LEU A 208 -2.93 -15.75 -8.03
N TYR A 209 -2.07 -16.63 -7.53
CA TYR A 209 -2.44 -17.74 -6.66
C TYR A 209 -1.75 -17.62 -5.31
N ILE A 210 -2.45 -18.09 -4.28
CA ILE A 210 -1.92 -18.21 -2.92
C ILE A 210 -2.03 -19.67 -2.49
N SER A 211 -0.98 -20.23 -1.91
CA SER A 211 -0.99 -21.62 -1.43
C SER A 211 -0.23 -21.79 -0.12
N ASN A 212 -0.50 -22.91 0.57
CA ASN A 212 0.24 -23.31 1.77
C ASN A 212 1.38 -24.30 1.47
N SER A 213 1.46 -24.82 0.24
CA SER A 213 2.42 -25.85 -0.16
C SER A 213 2.88 -25.64 -1.60
N THR A 214 3.96 -26.32 -1.97
CA THR A 214 4.46 -26.32 -3.36
C THR A 214 3.63 -27.21 -4.30
N ASN A 215 2.56 -27.86 -3.81
CA ASN A 215 1.66 -28.63 -4.65
C ASN A 215 0.69 -27.68 -5.39
N PRO A 216 0.66 -27.66 -6.73
CA PRO A 216 -0.28 -26.85 -7.51
C PRO A 216 -1.75 -27.09 -7.14
N ASP A 217 -2.13 -28.31 -6.74
CA ASP A 217 -3.52 -28.61 -6.34
C ASP A 217 -3.96 -27.88 -5.05
N SER A 218 -3.02 -27.30 -4.30
CA SER A 218 -3.29 -26.53 -3.08
C SER A 218 -3.44 -25.02 -3.34
N GLU A 219 -3.32 -24.59 -4.59
CA GLU A 219 -3.40 -23.18 -4.97
C GLU A 219 -4.84 -22.67 -4.95
N SER A 220 -5.04 -21.57 -4.25
CA SER A 220 -6.28 -20.80 -4.28
C SER A 220 -6.12 -19.62 -5.22
N LEU A 221 -7.01 -19.50 -6.21
CA LEU A 221 -7.02 -18.37 -7.12
C LEU A 221 -7.39 -17.09 -6.35
N CYS A 222 -6.45 -16.16 -6.29
CA CYS A 222 -6.67 -14.84 -5.70
C CYS A 222 -7.33 -13.89 -6.69
N TYR A 223 -6.73 -13.83 -7.87
CA TYR A 223 -7.06 -12.85 -8.87
C TYR A 223 -6.79 -13.47 -10.23
N HIS A 224 -7.71 -13.26 -11.15
CA HIS A 224 -7.52 -13.54 -12.55
C HIS A 224 -7.87 -12.31 -13.36
N ARG A 225 -6.95 -11.87 -14.23
CA ARG A 225 -7.22 -10.70 -15.04
C ARG A 225 -8.20 -11.03 -16.17
N LEU A 226 -9.46 -10.64 -15.96
CA LEU A 226 -10.53 -10.84 -16.94
C LEU A 226 -10.24 -10.13 -18.28
N GLN A 227 -10.64 -10.80 -19.36
CA GLN A 227 -10.43 -10.40 -20.75
C GLN A 227 -11.28 -9.20 -21.20
N ASN A 228 -12.20 -8.73 -20.36
CA ASN A 228 -13.26 -7.78 -20.74
C ASN A 228 -12.86 -6.30 -20.71
N GLY A 229 -11.59 -5.98 -20.43
CA GLY A 229 -11.07 -4.62 -20.57
C GLY A 229 -10.56 -4.38 -21.99
N THR A 230 -10.90 -3.24 -22.60
CA THR A 230 -10.27 -2.76 -23.85
C THR A 230 -8.82 -2.32 -23.65
N ASN A 231 -8.33 -2.33 -22.39
CA ASN A 231 -7.08 -1.71 -22.01
C ASN A 231 -6.14 -2.72 -21.33
N SER A 232 -4.90 -2.65 -21.78
CA SER A 232 -3.75 -3.38 -21.31
C SER A 232 -3.45 -3.22 -19.80
N PRO A 233 -2.82 -4.19 -19.09
CA PRO A 233 -2.52 -4.11 -17.65
C PRO A 233 -1.65 -2.94 -17.23
N PRO A 234 -2.04 -2.10 -16.24
CA PRO A 234 -1.20 -0.97 -15.81
C PRO A 234 0.16 -1.47 -15.33
N SER A 235 1.21 -0.66 -15.52
CA SER A 235 2.55 -1.07 -15.12
C SER A 235 2.71 -1.16 -13.60
N VAL A 236 1.82 -0.51 -12.84
CA VAL A 236 1.72 -0.66 -11.38
C VAL A 236 0.28 -1.03 -11.04
N MET A 237 0.09 -2.07 -10.25
CA MET A 237 -1.23 -2.50 -9.79
C MET A 237 -1.16 -2.98 -8.35
N SER A 238 -2.25 -2.72 -7.61
CA SER A 238 -2.48 -3.24 -6.27
C SER A 238 -3.67 -4.19 -6.31
N ILE A 239 -3.42 -5.47 -6.05
CA ILE A 239 -4.41 -6.54 -6.14
C ILE A 239 -4.84 -6.89 -4.72
N GLN A 240 -6.10 -6.64 -4.38
CA GLN A 240 -6.67 -7.10 -3.12
C GLN A 240 -6.73 -8.63 -3.11
N CYS A 241 -6.19 -9.22 -2.06
CA CYS A 241 -5.90 -10.65 -1.94
C CYS A 241 -6.02 -11.08 -0.48
N GLU A 242 -7.25 -11.24 0.01
CA GLU A 242 -7.53 -11.53 1.43
C GLU A 242 -7.48 -13.04 1.72
N MET A 243 -6.27 -13.59 1.81
CA MET A 243 -6.05 -15.03 1.97
C MET A 243 -4.97 -15.36 2.99
N ILE A 244 -4.97 -16.61 3.45
CA ILE A 244 -3.94 -17.16 4.32
C ILE A 244 -3.06 -18.08 3.47
N GLY A 245 -1.76 -17.83 3.45
CA GLY A 245 -0.84 -18.52 2.53
C GLY A 245 0.62 -18.40 2.91
N ARG A 246 1.44 -19.26 2.31
CA ARG A 246 2.91 -19.21 2.38
C ARG A 246 3.55 -18.87 1.05
N TYR A 247 2.99 -19.34 -0.06
CA TYR A 247 3.51 -19.08 -1.39
C TYR A 247 2.59 -18.12 -2.14
N VAL A 248 3.19 -17.18 -2.85
CA VAL A 248 2.50 -16.29 -3.78
C VAL A 248 3.02 -16.58 -5.16
N THR A 249 2.14 -16.98 -6.08
CA THR A 249 2.49 -17.38 -7.44
C THR A 249 1.79 -16.45 -8.45
N ILE A 250 2.57 -15.83 -9.33
CA ILE A 250 2.08 -15.18 -10.54
C ILE A 250 2.25 -16.18 -11.68
N TYR A 251 1.15 -16.50 -12.36
CA TYR A 251 1.13 -17.45 -13.45
C TYR A 251 0.43 -16.82 -14.66
N ASN A 252 0.96 -17.06 -15.85
CA ASN A 252 0.33 -16.62 -17.08
C ASN A 252 0.42 -17.71 -18.15
N GLU A 253 -0.62 -17.82 -18.96
CA GLU A 253 -0.74 -18.88 -19.95
C GLU A 253 -1.43 -18.45 -21.25
N ARG A 254 -1.19 -19.22 -22.31
CA ARG A 254 -1.83 -19.15 -23.63
C ARG A 254 -2.32 -20.54 -23.98
N LEU A 255 -3.63 -20.71 -23.93
CA LEU A 255 -4.30 -21.96 -24.25
C LEU A 255 -4.54 -22.04 -25.76
N PRO A 256 -4.08 -23.10 -26.46
CA PRO A 256 -4.20 -23.22 -27.92
C PRO A 256 -5.64 -23.18 -28.45
N GLU A 257 -6.60 -23.61 -27.65
CA GLU A 257 -8.02 -23.70 -28.04
C GLU A 257 -8.84 -22.46 -27.62
N GLN A 258 -8.21 -21.44 -27.01
CA GLN A 258 -8.88 -20.24 -26.56
C GLN A 258 -8.62 -19.06 -27.50
N THR A 259 -9.67 -18.30 -27.82
CA THR A 259 -9.55 -17.01 -28.49
C THR A 259 -9.25 -15.91 -27.48
N TYR A 260 -8.14 -15.21 -27.64
CA TYR A 260 -7.75 -14.07 -26.80
C TYR A 260 -8.07 -12.73 -27.47
N PRO A 261 -8.31 -11.66 -26.70
CA PRO A 261 -8.39 -10.30 -27.23
C PRO A 261 -7.12 -9.89 -28.01
N GLU A 262 -7.26 -9.00 -28.99
CA GLU A 262 -6.15 -8.59 -29.90
C GLU A 262 -4.91 -8.05 -29.18
N TYR A 263 -5.07 -7.44 -28.01
CA TYR A 263 -3.94 -6.91 -27.23
C TYR A 263 -3.13 -7.99 -26.50
N TYR A 264 -3.56 -9.25 -26.49
CA TYR A 264 -2.76 -10.34 -25.95
C TYR A 264 -1.65 -10.70 -26.93
N SER A 265 -0.46 -10.92 -26.40
CA SER A 265 0.58 -11.60 -27.16
C SER A 265 0.21 -13.08 -27.34
N SER A 266 0.67 -13.71 -28.42
CA SER A 266 0.57 -15.16 -28.62
C SER A 266 1.39 -15.98 -27.63
N THR A 267 2.23 -15.32 -26.82
CA THR A 267 3.12 -15.93 -25.84
C THR A 267 2.92 -15.28 -24.47
N ALA A 268 3.22 -16.02 -23.41
CA ALA A 268 3.18 -15.56 -22.03
C ALA A 268 4.63 -15.31 -21.56
N GLU A 269 4.93 -14.06 -21.19
CA GLU A 269 6.23 -13.66 -20.63
C GLU A 269 6.00 -12.82 -19.38
N LEU A 270 6.80 -13.06 -18.33
CA LEU A 270 6.80 -12.28 -17.10
C LEU A 270 8.06 -11.40 -17.05
N GLU A 271 7.86 -10.09 -16.91
CA GLU A 271 8.88 -9.07 -16.67
C GLU A 271 8.52 -8.26 -15.42
N LEU A 272 8.69 -8.90 -14.27
CA LEU A 272 8.28 -8.39 -12.95
C LEU A 272 9.43 -7.58 -12.35
N CYS A 273 9.25 -6.27 -12.22
CA CYS A 273 10.26 -5.37 -11.68
C CYS A 273 10.25 -5.33 -10.15
N GLU A 274 9.07 -5.43 -9.54
CA GLU A 274 8.96 -5.64 -8.10
C GLU A 274 7.59 -6.28 -7.80
N VAL A 275 7.54 -7.19 -6.83
CA VAL A 275 6.35 -7.82 -6.30
C VAL A 275 6.39 -7.69 -4.78
N GLU A 276 5.48 -6.89 -4.25
CA GLU A 276 5.39 -6.64 -2.82
C GLU A 276 4.15 -7.32 -2.25
N VAL A 277 4.32 -8.11 -1.19
CA VAL A 277 3.23 -8.85 -0.55
C VAL A 277 2.96 -8.23 0.81
N TYR A 278 1.72 -7.81 1.06
CA TYR A 278 1.36 -7.11 2.29
C TYR A 278 0.30 -7.85 3.09
N GLY A 279 0.57 -7.88 4.40
CA GLY A 279 -0.34 -8.36 5.42
C GLY A 279 0.41 -8.62 6.71
N CYS A 280 0.04 -9.67 7.41
CA CYS A 280 0.53 -9.90 8.76
C CYS A 280 1.16 -11.27 8.91
N GLN A 281 2.23 -11.27 9.69
CA GLN A 281 2.99 -12.48 9.96
C GLN A 281 2.19 -13.55 10.72
N GLY A 282 1.11 -13.16 11.42
CA GLY A 282 0.19 -14.07 12.11
C GLY A 282 -1.10 -14.29 11.32
N ILE A 283 -1.61 -15.52 11.34
CA ILE A 283 -2.79 -15.96 10.56
C ILE A 283 -4.14 -15.40 11.06
N SER A 284 -4.17 -14.80 12.25
CA SER A 284 -5.35 -14.17 12.87
C SER A 284 -5.10 -12.69 13.12
N GLN A 285 -4.46 -12.02 12.17
CA GLN A 285 -4.15 -10.60 12.24
C GLN A 285 -4.62 -9.88 10.97
N TYR A 286 -5.00 -8.61 11.13
CA TYR A 286 -5.54 -7.77 10.07
C TYR A 286 -4.99 -6.34 10.11
N GLY A 287 -5.10 -5.67 8.96
CA GLY A 287 -4.75 -4.27 8.76
C GLY A 287 -3.26 -3.96 8.87
N ASP A 288 -2.91 -2.70 8.60
CA ASP A 288 -1.52 -2.23 8.55
C ASP A 288 -0.77 -2.29 9.89
N TYR A 289 -1.49 -2.46 11.00
CA TYR A 289 -0.94 -2.59 12.35
C TYR A 289 -0.96 -4.02 12.88
N CYS A 290 -1.42 -4.98 12.07
CA CYS A 290 -1.53 -6.38 12.45
C CYS A 290 -2.25 -6.62 13.77
N LEU A 291 -3.40 -5.96 13.91
CA LEU A 291 -4.29 -6.12 15.04
C LEU A 291 -4.84 -7.55 15.04
N THR A 292 -4.96 -8.15 16.22
CA THR A 292 -5.52 -9.50 16.34
C THR A 292 -7.00 -9.49 16.01
N CYS A 293 -7.45 -10.45 15.19
CA CYS A 293 -8.87 -10.66 14.94
C CYS A 293 -9.63 -10.86 16.27
N PRO A 294 -10.87 -10.34 16.40
CA PRO A 294 -11.69 -10.59 17.57
C PRO A 294 -11.86 -12.09 17.84
N SER A 295 -11.67 -12.52 19.10
CA SER A 295 -11.88 -13.92 19.50
C SER A 295 -13.34 -14.36 19.43
N THR A 296 -14.25 -13.40 19.20
CA THR A 296 -15.68 -13.58 19.01
C THR A 296 -16.06 -13.77 17.53
N CYS A 297 -15.10 -13.69 16.61
CA CYS A 297 -15.23 -14.29 15.29
C CYS A 297 -15.00 -15.82 15.39
N PRO A 298 -15.73 -16.65 14.64
CA PRO A 298 -15.42 -18.07 14.47
C PRO A 298 -13.95 -18.27 14.07
N ASP A 299 -13.27 -19.21 14.74
CA ASP A 299 -11.85 -19.53 14.57
C ASP A 299 -10.89 -18.33 14.68
N ALA A 300 -11.32 -17.22 15.28
CA ALA A 300 -10.61 -15.94 15.28
C ALA A 300 -10.20 -15.50 13.86
N ARG A 301 -11.08 -15.71 12.88
CA ARG A 301 -10.89 -15.28 11.48
C ARG A 301 -11.74 -14.07 11.16
N CYS A 302 -11.10 -13.06 10.62
CA CYS A 302 -11.73 -11.82 10.20
C CYS A 302 -11.24 -11.41 8.81
N ASN A 303 -11.89 -10.41 8.20
CA ASN A 303 -11.42 -9.77 6.99
C ASN A 303 -10.02 -9.18 7.24
N MET A 304 -9.06 -9.52 6.37
CA MET A 304 -7.65 -9.19 6.58
C MET A 304 -7.34 -7.69 6.42
N SER A 305 -8.24 -6.94 5.78
CA SER A 305 -8.12 -5.50 5.58
C SER A 305 -8.84 -4.73 6.70
N THR A 306 -10.07 -5.11 7.05
CA THR A 306 -10.97 -4.33 7.92
C THR A 306 -11.09 -4.85 9.34
N GLY A 307 -10.76 -6.12 9.58
CA GLY A 307 -10.98 -6.78 10.88
C GLY A 307 -12.41 -7.25 11.13
N SER A 308 -13.30 -7.07 10.16
CA SER A 308 -14.70 -7.47 10.27
C SER A 308 -14.85 -8.98 10.28
N CYS A 309 -15.65 -9.52 11.18
CA CYS A 309 -15.97 -10.95 11.20
C CYS A 309 -16.95 -11.28 10.07
N PHE A 310 -16.79 -12.44 9.44
CA PHE A 310 -17.77 -12.95 8.45
C PHE A 310 -19.10 -13.37 9.10
N GLN A 311 -19.05 -13.74 10.38
CA GLN A 311 -20.17 -14.07 11.23
C GLN A 311 -19.74 -13.92 12.70
N CYS A 312 -20.67 -13.63 13.61
CA CYS A 312 -20.40 -13.60 15.05
C CYS A 312 -20.70 -14.95 15.71
N LEU A 313 -19.93 -15.28 16.76
CA LEU A 313 -20.32 -16.31 17.71
C LEU A 313 -21.64 -15.92 18.41
N ASP A 314 -22.38 -16.94 18.87
CA ASP A 314 -23.67 -16.75 19.53
C ASP A 314 -23.60 -15.75 20.69
N GLY A 315 -24.49 -14.77 20.67
CA GLY A 315 -24.55 -13.73 21.69
C GLY A 315 -23.67 -12.50 21.41
N PHE A 316 -23.02 -12.43 20.24
CA PHE A 316 -22.28 -11.25 19.79
C PHE A 316 -22.87 -10.67 18.49
N THR A 317 -22.72 -9.36 18.31
CA THR A 317 -23.18 -8.61 17.12
C THR A 317 -22.22 -7.47 16.77
N GLY A 318 -22.50 -6.79 15.66
CA GLY A 318 -21.67 -5.74 15.08
C GLY A 318 -20.59 -6.31 14.16
N ASP A 319 -19.99 -5.46 13.33
CA ASP A 319 -19.07 -5.89 12.27
C ASP A 319 -17.84 -6.64 12.81
N ASN A 320 -17.39 -6.31 14.03
CA ASN A 320 -16.25 -6.93 14.71
C ASN A 320 -16.67 -7.86 15.87
N CYS A 321 -17.97 -8.15 16.01
CA CYS A 321 -18.52 -9.04 17.05
C CYS A 321 -18.12 -8.65 18.48
N THR A 322 -17.93 -7.36 18.74
CA THR A 322 -17.55 -6.85 20.07
C THR A 322 -18.75 -6.51 20.95
N GLU A 323 -19.95 -6.43 20.37
CA GLU A 323 -21.16 -6.08 21.10
C GLU A 323 -21.83 -7.34 21.66
N SER A 324 -21.87 -7.47 22.98
CA SER A 324 -22.58 -8.58 23.62
C SER A 324 -24.08 -8.33 23.65
N MET A 325 -24.87 -9.28 23.15
CA MET A 325 -26.32 -9.26 23.33
C MET A 325 -26.64 -9.53 24.80
N SER A 326 -27.19 -8.54 25.50
CA SER A 326 -27.69 -8.75 26.85
C SER A 326 -28.83 -9.80 26.83
N LYS A 327 -28.83 -10.75 27.78
CA LYS A 327 -29.86 -11.80 27.94
C LYS A 327 -31.31 -11.28 28.18
N LYS A 328 -31.59 -9.99 27.95
CA LYS A 328 -32.93 -9.40 28.13
C LYS A 328 -33.84 -9.49 26.90
N SER A 329 -33.37 -10.03 25.78
CA SER A 329 -34.16 -10.20 24.55
C SER A 329 -34.16 -11.64 24.02
N TRP A 330 -34.30 -12.63 24.90
CA TRP A 330 -34.92 -13.89 24.48
C TRP A 330 -36.44 -13.75 24.64
N PRO A 331 -37.25 -13.64 23.57
CA PRO A 331 -38.63 -14.10 23.66
C PRO A 331 -38.54 -15.59 24.01
N ARG A 332 -39.05 -15.98 25.18
CA ARG A 332 -39.24 -17.39 25.51
C ARG A 332 -40.19 -17.98 24.47
N GLY A 333 -39.65 -18.63 23.44
CA GLY A 333 -40.52 -19.30 22.47
C GLY A 333 -39.94 -19.55 21.09
N TYR A 334 -38.73 -20.10 20.96
CA TYR A 334 -38.41 -20.88 19.76
C TYR A 334 -37.71 -22.16 20.19
N LYS A 335 -38.46 -23.27 20.15
CA LYS A 335 -37.87 -24.61 20.14
C LYS A 335 -37.20 -24.80 18.78
N THR A 336 -35.93 -25.16 18.81
CA THR A 336 -35.21 -25.80 17.70
C THR A 336 -36.03 -26.97 17.16
N PHE A 337 -36.50 -26.89 15.91
CA PHE A 337 -36.86 -28.08 15.14
C PHE A 337 -35.60 -28.56 14.42
N LEU A 338 -35.00 -29.62 14.94
CA LEU A 338 -34.04 -30.43 14.19
C LEU A 338 -34.81 -31.11 13.05
N SER A 339 -34.59 -30.70 11.80
CA SER A 339 -35.01 -31.49 10.65
C SER A 339 -33.95 -32.54 10.36
N THR A 340 -34.19 -33.77 10.80
CA THR A 340 -33.47 -34.95 10.32
C THR A 340 -33.84 -35.20 8.86
N PHE A 341 -32.85 -35.14 7.95
CA PHE A 341 -33.02 -35.64 6.58
C PHE A 341 -33.02 -37.18 6.61
N SER A 342 -34.13 -37.80 6.22
CA SER A 342 -34.16 -39.21 5.80
C SER A 342 -34.53 -39.27 4.33
N HIS A 343 -33.68 -39.89 3.51
CA HIS A 343 -33.94 -40.16 2.11
C HIS A 343 -35.04 -41.23 1.97
N SER A 344 -36.13 -40.92 1.28
CA SER A 344 -36.89 -41.94 0.53
C SER A 344 -37.64 -41.33 -0.65
N LYS A 345 -37.65 -42.08 -1.76
CA LYS A 345 -38.16 -41.74 -3.09
C LYS A 345 -39.64 -41.34 -3.14
N SER A 346 -39.95 -40.55 -4.18
CA SER A 346 -41.26 -40.38 -4.87
C SER A 346 -42.06 -39.09 -4.60
N TYR A 347 -42.08 -38.25 -5.64
CA TYR A 347 -43.15 -37.36 -6.16
C TYR A 347 -43.81 -36.28 -5.26
N SER A 348 -43.50 -35.02 -5.64
CA SER A 348 -44.43 -33.93 -6.01
C SER A 348 -44.98 -32.92 -4.97
N VAL A 349 -44.88 -31.65 -5.42
CA VAL A 349 -45.56 -30.39 -5.03
C VAL A 349 -45.05 -29.65 -3.80
N LEU A 350 -44.23 -28.62 -4.03
CA LEU A 350 -43.85 -27.60 -3.04
C LEU A 350 -44.86 -26.44 -3.12
N GLN A 351 -45.76 -26.31 -2.14
CA GLN A 351 -46.55 -25.10 -1.92
C GLN A 351 -45.79 -24.20 -0.93
N ILE A 352 -45.19 -23.12 -1.41
CA ILE A 352 -44.60 -22.07 -0.57
C ILE A 352 -45.74 -21.17 -0.10
N VAL A 353 -46.07 -21.22 1.19
CA VAL A 353 -46.96 -20.24 1.83
C VAL A 353 -46.08 -19.15 2.44
N LEU A 354 -45.97 -18.01 1.76
CA LEU A 354 -45.38 -16.79 2.30
C LEU A 354 -46.43 -16.09 3.19
N LEU A 355 -46.25 -16.14 4.51
CA LEU A 355 -47.00 -15.32 5.44
C LEU A 355 -46.20 -14.04 5.74
N TYR A 356 -46.65 -12.91 5.17
CA TYR A 356 -46.26 -11.58 5.61
C TYR A 356 -47.01 -11.25 6.90
N PHE A 357 -46.29 -10.96 7.99
CA PHE A 357 -46.87 -10.30 9.15
C PHE A 357 -46.34 -8.88 9.28
N HIS A 358 -47.24 -7.93 9.01
CA HIS A 358 -47.11 -6.53 9.45
C HIS A 358 -47.27 -6.48 10.98
N VAL A 359 -46.34 -5.83 11.67
CA VAL A 359 -46.58 -5.39 13.06
C VAL A 359 -46.41 -3.87 13.11
N LYS A 360 -47.53 -3.19 13.33
CA LYS A 360 -47.61 -1.79 13.76
C LYS A 360 -47.49 -1.73 15.28
N TYR A 361 -46.42 -1.14 15.79
CA TYR A 361 -46.32 0.15 16.52
C TYR A 361 -44.99 0.21 17.23
#